data_AF-A0A7Y2UU07-F1
#
_entry.id   AF-A0A7Y2UU07-F1
#
_cell.length_a   1.000
_cell.length_b   1.000
_cell.length_c   1.000
_cell.angle_alpha   90.00
_cell.angle_beta   90.00
_cell.angle_gamma   90.00
#
_symmetry.space_group_name_H-M   'P 1'
#
loop_
_entity.id
_entity.type
_entity.pdbx_description
1 polymer ?
#
loop_
_entity_poly.entity_id
_entity_poly.type
_entity_poly.pdbx_seq_one_letter_code
_entity_poly.pdbx_strand_id
1 'polypeptide(L)'
;ASNSFTVKGKKVDIGKITTVAVKTVEGSKDDISAPGQCIAALNLCTGLPDNKKASHVEEGAGHYGIFAGKSWRNNIRPLVLDFIDDNEEDTPAAHRKRGKPVSDPANMNVAV
;
A
#
# COMPACT_ATOMS: atom_id res chain seq x y z
N ALA A 1 8.07 -2.26 -12.76
CA ALA A 1 7.05 -3.20 -13.30
C ALA A 1 6.41 -2.61 -14.55
N SER A 2 6.02 -3.42 -15.56
CA SER A 2 5.72 -2.97 -16.94
C SER A 2 4.25 -3.06 -17.39
N ASN A 3 3.31 -3.47 -16.53
CA ASN A 3 1.88 -3.63 -16.86
C ASN A 3 1.62 -4.49 -18.13
N SER A 4 2.43 -5.54 -18.32
CA SER A 4 2.41 -6.44 -19.48
C SER A 4 2.03 -7.86 -19.06
N PHE A 5 0.79 -8.04 -18.61
CA PHE A 5 0.28 -9.33 -18.12
C PHE A 5 -1.00 -9.75 -18.86
N THR A 6 -1.13 -11.04 -19.14
CA THR A 6 -2.26 -11.61 -19.90
C THR A 6 -2.72 -12.92 -19.24
N VAL A 7 -4.03 -13.09 -19.09
CA VAL A 7 -4.64 -14.33 -18.58
C VAL A 7 -5.62 -14.86 -19.62
N LYS A 8 -5.41 -16.09 -20.11
CA LYS A 8 -6.27 -16.72 -21.14
C LYS A 8 -6.51 -15.82 -22.35
N GLY A 9 -5.45 -15.14 -22.83
CA GLY A 9 -5.53 -14.20 -23.97
C GLY A 9 -6.11 -12.82 -23.65
N LYS A 10 -6.62 -12.57 -22.45
CA LYS A 10 -7.11 -11.25 -22.02
C LYS A 10 -5.99 -10.44 -21.35
N LYS A 11 -5.68 -9.26 -21.89
CA LYS A 11 -4.77 -8.30 -21.24
C LYS A 11 -5.34 -7.88 -19.89
N VAL A 12 -4.51 -7.96 -18.85
CA VAL A 12 -4.79 -7.41 -17.53
C VAL A 12 -4.11 -6.06 -17.45
N ASP A 13 -4.92 -4.99 -17.45
CA ASP A 13 -4.45 -3.62 -17.35
C ASP A 13 -4.68 -3.11 -15.91
N ILE A 14 -3.62 -3.05 -15.12
CA ILE A 14 -3.68 -2.64 -13.70
C ILE A 14 -4.03 -1.15 -13.59
N GLY A 15 -3.77 -0.35 -14.62
CA GLY A 15 -4.20 1.04 -14.70
C GLY A 15 -5.72 1.23 -14.70
N LYS A 16 -6.51 0.15 -14.86
CA LYS A 16 -7.97 0.18 -14.76
C LYS A 16 -8.49 0.16 -13.32
N ILE A 17 -7.63 0.02 -12.32
CA ILE A 17 -8.00 0.25 -10.92
C ILE A 17 -8.12 1.76 -10.70
N THR A 18 -9.35 2.25 -10.50
CA THR A 18 -9.64 3.69 -10.39
C THR A 18 -10.39 4.09 -9.12
N THR A 19 -11.05 3.13 -8.46
CA THR A 19 -11.94 3.41 -7.33
C THR A 19 -11.45 2.83 -6.01
N VAL A 20 -10.77 1.69 -6.05
CA VAL A 20 -10.31 0.95 -4.87
C VAL A 20 -8.97 1.51 -4.40
N ALA A 21 -8.90 1.99 -3.16
CA ALA A 21 -7.67 2.46 -2.55
C ALA A 21 -6.67 1.30 -2.35
N VAL A 22 -5.38 1.55 -2.58
CA VAL A 22 -4.33 0.53 -2.55
C VAL A 22 -3.22 0.95 -1.58
N LYS A 23 -2.92 0.08 -0.61
CA LYS A 23 -1.82 0.25 0.32
C LYS A 23 -0.84 -0.92 0.24
N THR A 24 0.44 -0.63 0.25
CA THR A 24 1.50 -1.65 0.37
C THR A 24 2.09 -1.62 1.77
N VAL A 25 2.42 -2.79 2.32
CA VAL A 25 3.12 -2.95 3.59
C VAL A 25 4.26 -3.94 3.36
N GLU A 26 5.47 -3.53 3.72
CA GLU A 26 6.69 -4.35 3.61
C GLU A 26 7.40 -4.42 4.98
N GLY A 27 8.25 -5.42 5.18
CA GLY A 27 9.13 -5.52 6.35
C GLY A 27 10.59 -5.29 5.95
N SER A 28 11.35 -4.49 6.69
CA SER A 28 12.76 -4.20 6.31
C SER A 28 13.69 -5.42 6.40
N LYS A 29 13.26 -6.48 7.09
CA LYS A 29 13.99 -7.76 7.26
C LYS A 29 13.24 -8.93 6.60
N ASP A 30 12.34 -8.66 5.66
CA ASP A 30 11.65 -9.69 4.89
C ASP A 30 12.61 -10.29 3.85
N ASP A 31 12.90 -11.58 3.98
CA ASP A 31 13.78 -12.37 3.11
C ASP A 31 13.01 -13.13 2.01
N ILE A 32 11.68 -13.08 2.00
CA ILE A 32 10.80 -13.70 1.01
C ILE A 32 10.32 -12.65 0.00
N SER A 33 9.80 -11.53 0.48
CA SER A 33 9.41 -10.36 -0.30
C SER A 33 10.22 -9.16 0.15
N ALA A 34 11.45 -9.06 -0.37
CA ALA A 34 12.36 -7.97 -0.02
C ALA A 34 11.74 -6.58 -0.30
N PRO A 35 12.11 -5.55 0.50
CA PRO A 35 11.62 -4.18 0.30
C PRO A 35 11.78 -3.69 -1.14
N GLY A 36 10.79 -2.96 -1.64
CA GLY A 36 10.74 -2.44 -3.01
C GLY A 36 9.91 -3.28 -3.97
N GLN A 37 9.59 -4.53 -3.64
CA GLN A 37 8.78 -5.40 -4.49
C GLN A 37 7.29 -5.04 -4.43
N CYS A 38 6.73 -4.81 -3.25
CA CYS A 38 5.32 -4.48 -3.10
C CYS A 38 5.04 -3.04 -3.55
N ILE A 39 5.91 -2.07 -3.22
CA ILE A 39 5.72 -0.66 -3.63
C ILE A 39 5.65 -0.50 -5.16
N ALA A 40 6.30 -1.39 -5.92
CA ALA A 40 6.22 -1.39 -7.38
C ALA A 40 4.79 -1.57 -7.93
N ALA A 41 3.87 -2.14 -7.14
CA ALA A 41 2.46 -2.25 -7.51
C ALA A 41 1.76 -0.88 -7.59
N LEU A 42 2.16 0.10 -6.77
CA LEU A 42 1.56 1.44 -6.78
C LEU A 42 1.82 2.16 -8.11
N ASN A 43 3.02 1.96 -8.69
CA ASN A 43 3.37 2.49 -10.00
C ASN A 43 2.55 1.90 -11.16
N LEU A 44 1.99 0.70 -10.98
CA LEU A 44 1.09 0.08 -11.96
C LEU A 44 -0.34 0.62 -11.86
N CYS A 45 -0.74 1.18 -10.71
CA CYS A 45 -2.07 1.72 -10.45
C CYS A 45 -2.21 3.15 -10.99
N THR A 46 -1.93 3.35 -12.28
CA THR A 46 -1.85 4.68 -12.93
C THR A 46 -3.20 5.41 -13.02
N GLY A 47 -4.32 4.69 -13.02
CA GLY A 47 -5.67 5.27 -13.03
C GLY A 47 -6.21 5.65 -11.65
N LEU A 48 -5.49 5.33 -10.58
CA LEU A 48 -5.89 5.65 -9.20
C LEU A 48 -5.24 6.98 -8.78
N PRO A 49 -5.97 7.91 -8.15
CA PRO A 49 -5.37 9.14 -7.65
C PRO A 49 -4.42 8.87 -6.47
N ASP A 50 -3.43 9.73 -6.28
CA ASP A 50 -2.36 9.49 -5.29
C ASP A 50 -2.86 9.54 -3.84
N ASN A 51 -3.94 10.28 -3.57
CA ASN A 51 -4.59 10.29 -2.25
C ASN A 51 -5.24 8.93 -1.89
N LYS A 52 -5.40 8.01 -2.85
CA LYS A 52 -5.88 6.64 -2.64
C LYS A 52 -4.74 5.61 -2.64
N LYS A 53 -3.48 6.06 -2.67
CA LYS A 53 -2.28 5.22 -2.62
C LYS A 53 -1.52 5.48 -1.33
N ALA A 54 -1.01 4.42 -0.71
CA ALA A 54 -0.11 4.55 0.44
C ALA A 54 0.90 3.40 0.47
N SER A 55 2.05 3.64 1.11
CA SER A 55 3.03 2.59 1.39
C SER A 55 3.52 2.69 2.83
N HIS A 56 4.01 1.58 3.38
CA HIS A 56 4.68 1.51 4.67
C HIS A 56 5.76 0.43 4.64
N VAL A 57 6.95 0.74 5.15
CA VAL A 57 8.00 -0.25 5.42
C VAL A 57 8.18 -0.32 6.92
N GLU A 58 7.86 -1.47 7.51
CA GLU A 58 8.01 -1.71 8.94
C GLU A 58 9.45 -2.11 9.26
N GLU A 59 10.14 -1.22 9.97
CA GLU A 59 11.51 -1.46 10.38
C GLU A 59 11.61 -2.64 11.35
N GLY A 60 12.54 -3.56 11.07
CA GLY A 60 12.82 -4.73 11.89
C GLY A 60 11.85 -5.89 11.74
N ALA A 61 10.75 -5.74 11.00
CA ALA A 61 9.83 -6.83 10.71
C ALA A 61 10.38 -7.72 9.58
N GLY A 62 10.36 -9.05 9.82
CA GLY A 62 10.49 -10.05 8.76
C GLY A 62 9.14 -10.40 8.13
N HIS A 63 9.14 -11.39 7.23
CA HIS A 63 7.97 -11.75 6.43
C HIS A 63 6.67 -11.97 7.24
N TYR A 64 6.73 -12.75 8.32
CA TYR A 64 5.55 -12.99 9.16
C TYR A 64 5.28 -11.86 10.15
N GLY A 65 6.28 -11.01 10.43
CA GLY A 65 6.15 -9.88 11.37
C GLY A 65 5.23 -8.78 10.86
N ILE A 66 5.01 -8.71 9.54
CA ILE A 66 4.05 -7.77 8.95
C ILE A 66 2.60 -8.28 8.97
N PHE A 67 2.36 -9.53 9.37
CA PHE A 67 1.02 -10.11 9.49
C PHE A 67 0.65 -10.47 10.94
N ALA A 68 1.65 -10.63 11.83
CA ALA A 68 1.46 -11.07 13.20
C ALA A 68 2.51 -10.49 14.16
N GLY A 69 2.33 -10.74 15.46
CA GLY A 69 3.30 -10.35 16.48
C GLY A 69 3.19 -8.89 16.94
N LYS A 70 4.29 -8.34 17.44
CA LYS A 70 4.32 -6.98 18.05
C LYS A 70 4.26 -5.89 16.98
N SER A 71 5.05 -5.98 15.91
CA SER A 71 5.05 -5.02 14.80
C SER A 71 3.66 -4.88 14.17
N TRP A 72 2.99 -6.01 13.88
CA TRP A 72 1.61 -5.98 13.42
C TRP A 72 0.66 -5.29 14.41
N ARG A 73 0.59 -5.74 15.66
CA ARG A 73 -0.40 -5.26 16.62
C ARG A 73 -0.23 -3.79 16.99
N ASN A 74 1.01 -3.34 17.13
CA ASN A 74 1.32 -2.02 17.68
C ASN A 74 1.49 -0.95 16.60
N ASN A 75 1.99 -1.32 15.41
CA ASN A 75 2.41 -0.36 14.40
C ASN A 75 1.60 -0.50 13.11
N ILE A 76 1.59 -1.68 12.49
CA ILE A 76 1.00 -1.86 11.14
C ILE A 76 -0.52 -1.89 11.18
N ARG A 77 -1.13 -2.68 12.07
CA ARG A 77 -2.59 -2.84 12.13
C ARG A 77 -3.31 -1.49 12.31
N PRO A 78 -2.89 -0.61 13.24
CA PRO A 78 -3.48 0.73 13.32
C PRO A 78 -3.38 1.51 12.01
N LEU A 79 -2.21 1.50 11.34
CA LEU A 79 -2.02 2.20 10.06
C LEU A 79 -2.87 1.65 8.91
N VAL A 80 -3.14 0.34 8.91
CA VAL A 80 -4.02 -0.30 7.92
C VAL A 80 -5.48 0.08 8.18
N LEU A 81 -5.91 0.05 9.44
CA LEU A 81 -7.28 0.44 9.80
C LEU A 81 -7.54 1.92 9.56
N ASP A 82 -6.61 2.81 9.95
CA ASP A 82 -6.71 4.24 9.68
C ASP A 82 -6.82 4.50 8.15
N PHE A 83 -6.07 3.76 7.32
CA PHE A 83 -6.17 3.88 5.86
C PHE A 83 -7.53 3.41 5.30
N ILE A 84 -8.11 2.35 5.86
CA ILE A 84 -9.44 1.88 5.48
C ILE A 84 -10.48 2.95 5.84
N ASP A 85 -10.46 3.42 7.09
CA ASP A 85 -11.39 4.43 7.60
C ASP A 85 -11.34 5.73 6.76
N ASP A 86 -10.16 6.15 6.32
CA ASP A 86 -9.95 7.34 5.49
C ASP A 86 -10.45 7.18 4.04
N ASN A 87 -10.60 5.94 3.55
CA ASN A 87 -11.00 5.64 2.16
C ASN A 87 -12.42 5.06 2.04
N GLU A 88 -13.10 4.79 3.15
CA GLU A 88 -14.51 4.40 3.18
C GLU A 88 -15.45 5.61 3.24
N GLU A 89 -16.42 5.65 2.32
CA GLU A 89 -17.40 6.74 2.20
C GLU A 89 -18.35 6.80 3.41
N ASP A 90 -18.63 5.64 4.03
CA ASP A 90 -19.57 5.50 5.14
C ASP A 90 -18.91 5.55 6.54
N THR A 91 -17.59 5.75 6.63
CA THR A 91 -16.91 5.89 7.92
C THR A 91 -17.47 7.07 8.70
N PRO A 92 -17.98 6.88 9.94
CA PRO A 92 -18.45 7.99 10.75
C PRO A 92 -17.31 8.99 10.99
N ALA A 93 -17.61 10.29 10.97
CA ALA A 93 -16.60 11.34 11.07
C ALA A 93 -15.74 11.26 12.35
N ALA A 94 -16.24 10.63 13.41
CA ALA A 94 -15.50 10.39 14.66
C ALA A 94 -14.35 9.37 14.51
N HIS A 95 -14.42 8.48 13.50
CA HIS A 95 -13.41 7.46 13.21
C HIS A 95 -12.41 7.90 12.15
N ARG A 96 -12.78 8.89 11.31
CA ARG A 96 -11.85 9.48 10.33
C ARG A 96 -10.77 10.30 11.04
N LYS A 97 -9.52 9.84 10.97
CA LYS A 97 -8.39 10.70 11.30
C LYS A 97 -8.00 11.45 10.03
N ARG A 98 -8.43 12.72 9.90
CA ARG A 98 -7.89 13.61 8.85
C ARG A 98 -6.35 13.61 8.94
N GLY A 99 -5.70 12.82 8.10
CA GLY A 99 -4.27 12.90 7.88
C GLY A 99 -3.92 14.31 7.45
N LYS A 100 -2.75 14.81 7.85
CA LYS A 100 -2.17 15.97 7.17
C LYS A 100 -2.13 15.65 5.66
N PRO A 101 -2.34 16.63 4.78
CA PRO A 101 -2.13 16.43 3.36
C PRO A 101 -0.76 15.78 3.19
N VAL A 102 -0.72 14.64 2.50
CA VAL A 102 0.54 13.98 2.15
C VAL A 102 1.29 14.98 1.28
N SER A 103 2.20 15.74 1.89
CA SER A 103 2.96 16.82 1.26
C SER A 103 4.19 16.30 0.52
N ASP A 104 4.34 14.98 0.42
CA ASP A 104 5.44 14.33 -0.26
C ASP A 104 4.85 13.38 -1.30
N PRO A 105 5.20 13.50 -2.58
CA PRO A 105 4.71 12.57 -3.57
C PRO A 105 5.11 11.17 -3.09
N ALA A 106 4.13 10.29 -2.91
CA ALA A 106 4.38 8.87 -2.90
C ALA A 106 5.29 8.60 -4.10
N ASN A 107 6.57 8.23 -3.87
CA ASN A 107 7.59 7.81 -4.85
C ASN A 107 8.97 8.50 -4.69
N MET A 108 9.68 8.25 -3.61
CA MET A 108 11.16 8.35 -3.62
C MET A 108 11.78 7.22 -2.78
N ASN A 109 11.49 5.97 -3.14
CA ASN A 109 12.53 4.96 -3.13
C ASN A 109 12.64 4.48 -4.57
N VAL A 110 13.59 5.05 -5.31
CA VAL A 110 14.06 4.45 -6.55
C VAL A 110 14.55 3.07 -6.13
N ALA A 111 13.85 2.02 -6.54
CA ALA A 111 14.39 0.68 -6.49
C ALA A 111 15.73 0.76 -7.26
N VAL A 112 16.83 0.71 -6.52
CA VAL A 112 18.20 0.65 -7.08
C VAL A 112 18.38 -0.71 -7.74
#